data_AF-A0A5S9Q190-F1
#
_entry.id   AF-A0A5S9Q190-F1
#
_cell.length_a   1.000
_cell.length_b   1.000
_cell.length_c   1.000
_cell.angle_alpha   90.00
_cell.angle_beta   90.00
_cell.angle_gamma   90.00
#
_symmetry.space_group_name_H-M   'P 1'
#
loop_
_entity.id
_entity.type
_entity.pdbx_description
1 polymer ?
#
loop_
_entity_poly.entity_id
_entity_poly.type
_entity_poly.pdbx_seq_one_letter_code
_entity_poly.pdbx_strand_id
1 'polypeptide(L)'
;MTIRIYVPKDACAIGCGADEVVEAIEAAARKRQQPVEIVRNGSRGMLWLEPLVEVVTPEGRIGYGPVEAGDVEGLFEAGFLTGGAHGLRIGKPEEHPFLAKQTRLTFARCGIIDPASYTDYRAHGGYRGLERALQLGPAEIIEEVKKSGLRGRGGAGFPTAIKWKTVADAKADRKYIVCNADEGDSGTFADRMIMEGDPFELIEGMTIAGIAVGATKGFVYTRSEYPHAIWAMEKAIEVARAHGMLGVNIAGSQYSFDMEVRMGAGAYVCGEETALLDSLEGKRGTVRAKPPLPAHKGLFQKPTVINNVLSLTAVPHILADGGEFYANFGMGRSRGTMPIQIAGNVKFGGLFETAFGITLGELINDIGGGTASGRPVKAAQVGGPLGAYVPTWQFDLPFDYESFAAKDALIGHGGIVVFDESADMAKMARFAMEFCSVESCGKCTPCRIGSTRGVELMDRIMAGERREANLATLTDLCQTMKLGSLCALGGFTPYPVLSAMNHFPEDFGAPPHRLEAAE
;
A
#
# COMPACT_ATOMS: atom_id res chain seq x y z
N MET A 1 -27.82 25.77 13.97
CA MET A 1 -27.51 24.48 13.31
C MET A 1 -26.02 24.30 13.39
N THR A 2 -25.52 23.19 13.93
CA THR A 2 -24.08 22.93 13.99
C THR A 2 -23.59 22.52 12.61
N ILE A 3 -22.55 23.17 12.10
CA ILE A 3 -22.00 22.88 10.77
C ILE A 3 -20.90 21.84 10.92
N ARG A 4 -20.98 20.78 10.11
CA ARG A 4 -20.01 19.69 10.15
C ARG A 4 -18.86 19.98 9.19
N ILE A 5 -17.65 19.89 9.71
CA ILE A 5 -16.37 20.08 9.02
C ILE A 5 -15.58 18.79 9.14
N TYR A 6 -14.87 18.41 8.09
CA TYR A 6 -14.01 17.25 8.03
C TYR A 6 -12.57 17.74 7.91
N VAL A 7 -11.70 17.29 8.82
CA VAL A 7 -10.27 17.57 8.78
C VAL A 7 -9.52 16.25 8.96
N PRO A 8 -8.76 15.79 7.96
CA PRO A 8 -8.13 14.48 8.01
C PRO A 8 -7.22 14.27 9.23
N LYS A 9 -7.14 13.03 9.71
CA LYS A 9 -6.19 12.56 10.76
C LYS A 9 -5.26 11.45 10.27
N ASP A 10 -5.19 11.25 8.95
CA ASP A 10 -4.16 10.40 8.34
C ASP A 10 -2.77 11.01 8.60
N ALA A 11 -1.75 10.18 8.79
CA ALA A 11 -0.40 10.59 9.12
C ALA A 11 0.21 11.57 8.09
N CYS A 12 -0.16 11.47 6.80
CA CYS A 12 0.27 12.47 5.81
C CYS A 12 -0.34 13.84 6.08
N ALA A 13 -1.63 13.90 6.41
CA ALA A 13 -2.30 15.16 6.73
C ALA A 13 -1.78 15.75 8.04
N ILE A 14 -1.58 14.93 9.08
CA ILE A 14 -0.95 15.36 10.33
C ILE A 14 0.46 15.90 10.05
N GLY A 15 1.26 15.19 9.24
CA GLY A 15 2.59 15.65 8.83
C GLY A 15 2.61 16.96 8.04
N CYS A 16 1.46 17.38 7.48
CA CYS A 16 1.27 18.66 6.79
C CYS A 16 0.53 19.71 7.65
N GLY A 17 0.35 19.49 8.96
CA GLY A 17 -0.20 20.48 9.88
C GLY A 17 -1.71 20.39 10.12
N ALA A 18 -2.35 19.24 9.87
CA ALA A 18 -3.80 19.10 10.01
C ALA A 18 -4.31 19.32 11.45
N ASP A 19 -3.53 18.99 12.49
CA ASP A 19 -3.93 19.21 13.87
C ASP A 19 -3.93 20.71 14.22
N GLU A 20 -2.95 21.46 13.73
CA GLU A 20 -2.89 22.92 13.85
C GLU A 20 -4.06 23.59 13.12
N VAL A 21 -4.48 23.05 11.97
CA VAL A 21 -5.68 23.50 11.26
C VAL A 21 -6.95 23.28 12.10
N VAL A 22 -7.07 22.13 12.80
CA VAL A 22 -8.19 21.88 13.73
C VAL A 22 -8.21 22.92 14.83
N GLU A 23 -7.09 23.15 15.50
CA GLU A 23 -6.99 24.13 16.59
C GLU A 23 -7.38 25.54 16.12
N ALA A 24 -6.90 25.93 14.93
CA ALA A 24 -7.23 27.21 14.32
C ALA A 24 -8.73 27.32 13.97
N ILE A 25 -9.34 26.28 13.39
CA ILE A 25 -10.78 26.26 13.08
C ILE A 25 -11.61 26.40 14.35
N GLU A 26 -11.27 25.66 15.41
CA GLU A 26 -11.98 25.76 16.67
C GLU A 26 -11.85 27.15 17.31
N ALA A 27 -10.65 27.74 17.30
CA ALA A 27 -10.42 29.08 17.82
C ALA A 27 -11.21 30.14 17.05
N ALA A 28 -11.19 30.08 15.72
CA ALA A 28 -11.93 30.98 14.84
C ALA A 28 -13.45 30.84 15.00
N ALA A 29 -13.95 29.61 15.12
CA ALA A 29 -15.36 29.31 15.37
C ALA A 29 -15.83 29.84 16.74
N ARG A 30 -15.04 29.65 17.80
CA ARG A 30 -15.32 30.19 19.15
C ARG A 30 -15.36 31.72 19.14
N LYS A 31 -14.37 32.37 18.51
CA LYS A 31 -14.31 33.84 18.37
C LYS A 31 -15.55 34.41 17.67
N ARG A 32 -16.08 33.70 16.67
CA ARG A 32 -17.24 34.10 15.87
C ARG A 32 -18.58 33.60 16.42
N GLN A 33 -18.59 32.85 17.52
CA GLN A 33 -19.78 32.22 18.09
C GLN A 33 -20.55 31.33 17.07
N GLN A 34 -19.81 30.66 16.18
CA GLN A 34 -20.36 29.76 15.18
C GLN A 34 -20.14 28.31 15.62
N PRO A 35 -21.19 27.54 15.98
CA PRO A 35 -21.01 26.16 16.43
C PRO A 35 -20.63 25.25 15.25
N VAL A 36 -19.49 24.56 15.39
CA VAL A 36 -18.98 23.59 14.43
C VAL A 36 -18.77 22.22 15.08
N GLU A 37 -18.93 21.17 14.29
CA GLU A 37 -18.57 19.79 14.64
C GLU A 37 -17.43 19.37 13.71
N ILE A 38 -16.25 19.09 14.27
CA ILE A 38 -15.10 18.64 13.49
C ILE A 38 -15.04 17.12 13.54
N VAL A 39 -15.20 16.49 12.39
CA VAL A 39 -14.99 15.07 12.17
C VAL A 39 -13.56 14.86 11.70
N ARG A 40 -12.84 13.97 12.39
CA ARG A 40 -11.48 13.58 12.00
C ARG A 40 -11.51 12.35 11.10
N ASN A 41 -11.70 12.57 9.80
CA ASN A 41 -11.77 11.52 8.76
C ASN A 41 -10.39 11.01 8.34
N GLY A 42 -10.34 9.95 7.54
CA GLY A 42 -9.14 9.56 6.81
C GLY A 42 -8.76 10.59 5.70
N SER A 43 -7.68 10.33 4.97
CA SER A 43 -7.35 11.11 3.77
C SER A 43 -8.16 10.64 2.55
N ARG A 44 -8.49 11.59 1.65
CA ARG A 44 -9.03 11.27 0.31
C ARG A 44 -7.97 10.65 -0.61
N GLY A 45 -6.68 10.76 -0.29
CA GLY A 45 -5.57 10.27 -1.11
C GLY A 45 -5.08 11.24 -2.19
N MET A 46 -5.49 12.51 -2.14
CA MET A 46 -4.93 13.60 -2.97
C MET A 46 -3.88 14.34 -2.15
N LEU A 47 -2.70 13.73 -1.96
CA LEU A 47 -1.77 14.15 -0.91
C LEU A 47 -1.18 15.56 -1.11
N TRP A 48 -1.17 16.08 -2.35
CA TRP A 48 -0.76 17.46 -2.62
C TRP A 48 -1.79 18.52 -2.16
N LEU A 49 -2.99 18.11 -1.78
CA LEU A 49 -4.04 18.97 -1.22
C LEU A 49 -4.20 18.80 0.29
N GLU A 50 -3.41 17.94 0.94
CA GLU A 50 -3.49 17.77 2.38
C GLU A 50 -2.78 18.93 3.11
N PRO A 51 -3.35 19.49 4.19
CA PRO A 51 -4.64 19.17 4.79
C PRO A 51 -5.84 19.61 3.93
N LEU A 52 -6.68 18.65 3.52
CA LEU A 52 -7.89 18.90 2.72
C LEU A 52 -9.09 19.04 3.65
N VAL A 53 -9.48 20.29 3.96
CA VAL A 53 -10.65 20.58 4.78
C VAL A 53 -11.91 20.46 3.94
N GLU A 54 -12.90 19.70 4.39
CA GLU A 54 -14.21 19.63 3.74
C GLU A 54 -15.33 20.11 4.65
N VAL A 55 -16.36 20.72 4.08
CA VAL A 55 -17.52 21.23 4.82
C VAL A 55 -18.82 20.73 4.21
N VAL A 56 -19.76 20.34 5.06
CA VAL A 56 -21.08 19.89 4.60
C VAL A 56 -21.92 21.09 4.20
N THR A 57 -22.40 21.06 2.96
CA THR A 57 -23.33 22.05 2.39
C THR A 57 -24.57 21.34 1.81
N PRO A 58 -25.63 22.07 1.44
CA PRO A 58 -26.77 21.49 0.72
C PRO A 58 -26.41 20.81 -0.61
N GLU A 59 -25.28 21.16 -1.22
CA GLU A 59 -24.79 20.59 -2.49
C GLU A 59 -23.89 19.36 -2.29
N GLY A 60 -23.60 18.98 -1.04
CA GLY A 60 -22.63 17.95 -0.65
C GLY A 60 -21.42 18.53 0.07
N ARG A 61 -20.36 17.73 0.20
CA ARG A 61 -19.09 18.17 0.80
C ARG A 61 -18.32 19.05 -0.18
N ILE A 62 -17.93 20.24 0.26
CA ILE A 62 -17.07 21.16 -0.49
C ILE A 62 -15.68 21.16 0.14
N GLY A 63 -14.64 20.96 -0.67
CA GLY A 63 -13.25 20.88 -0.24
C GLY A 63 -12.47 22.19 -0.41
N TYR A 64 -11.51 22.39 0.49
CA TYR A 64 -10.53 23.46 0.51
C TYR A 64 -9.15 22.85 0.82
N GLY A 65 -8.16 23.08 -0.03
CA GLY A 65 -6.83 22.51 0.20
C GLY A 65 -5.75 23.00 -0.77
N PRO A 66 -4.46 22.90 -0.39
CA PRO A 66 -4.00 22.59 0.96
C PRO A 66 -4.26 23.76 1.92
N VAL A 67 -4.80 23.48 3.11
CA VAL A 67 -5.09 24.51 4.12
C VAL A 67 -3.98 24.53 5.16
N GLU A 68 -3.40 25.70 5.39
CA GLU A 68 -2.52 25.95 6.53
C GLU A 68 -3.30 26.64 7.66
N ALA A 69 -2.81 26.55 8.90
CA ALA A 69 -3.43 27.22 10.05
C ALA A 69 -3.59 28.75 9.83
N GLY A 70 -2.69 29.36 9.07
CA GLY A 70 -2.73 30.78 8.70
C GLY A 70 -3.90 31.17 7.77
N ASP A 71 -4.42 30.23 6.98
CA ASP A 71 -5.50 30.48 6.01
C ASP A 71 -6.89 30.50 6.67
N VAL A 72 -7.01 29.97 7.88
CA VAL A 72 -8.30 29.69 8.52
C VAL A 72 -9.13 30.96 8.72
N GLU A 73 -8.55 32.07 9.20
CA GLU A 73 -9.31 33.31 9.36
C GLU A 73 -9.88 33.81 8.02
N GLY A 74 -9.09 33.71 6.93
CA GLY A 74 -9.51 34.06 5.57
C GLY A 74 -10.61 33.14 5.03
N LEU A 75 -10.57 31.84 5.34
CA LEU A 75 -11.65 30.90 5.03
C LEU A 75 -12.96 31.29 5.72
N PHE A 76 -12.92 31.63 7.01
CA PHE A 76 -14.10 32.10 7.75
C PHE A 76 -14.66 33.41 7.17
N GLU A 77 -13.81 34.36 6.81
CA GLU A 77 -14.21 35.62 6.14
C GLU A 77 -14.86 35.38 4.77
N ALA A 78 -14.36 34.40 4.03
CA ALA A 78 -14.91 33.96 2.74
C ALA A 78 -16.23 33.16 2.87
N GLY A 79 -16.69 32.87 4.09
CA GLY A 79 -17.90 32.09 4.31
C GLY A 79 -17.75 30.62 3.91
N PHE A 80 -16.58 30.01 4.14
CA PHE A 80 -16.35 28.61 3.78
C PHE A 80 -17.35 27.65 4.48
N LEU A 81 -17.88 28.00 5.66
CA LEU A 81 -18.90 27.21 6.37
C LEU A 81 -20.17 26.93 5.53
N THR A 82 -20.41 27.73 4.48
CA THR A 82 -21.51 27.55 3.52
C THR A 82 -21.01 27.26 2.11
N GLY A 83 -19.76 26.84 1.94
CA GLY A 83 -19.16 26.56 0.63
C GLY A 83 -18.68 27.80 -0.14
N GLY A 84 -18.45 28.92 0.55
CA GLY A 84 -18.03 30.20 -0.03
C GLY A 84 -16.74 30.15 -0.85
N ALA A 85 -16.58 31.11 -1.76
CA ALA A 85 -15.45 31.17 -2.69
C ALA A 85 -14.15 31.58 -1.98
N HIS A 86 -13.10 30.80 -2.17
CA HIS A 86 -11.76 31.03 -1.64
C HIS A 86 -10.72 30.51 -2.63
N GLY A 87 -9.48 31.04 -2.61
CA GLY A 87 -8.41 30.60 -3.50
C GLY A 87 -8.07 29.10 -3.35
N LEU A 88 -8.33 28.54 -2.18
CA LEU A 88 -8.12 27.11 -1.87
C LEU A 88 -9.32 26.22 -2.21
N ARG A 89 -10.46 26.78 -2.66
CA ARG A 89 -11.69 26.01 -2.91
C ARG A 89 -11.50 25.10 -4.13
N ILE A 90 -11.66 23.79 -3.94
CA ILE A 90 -11.61 22.80 -5.03
C ILE A 90 -12.99 22.34 -5.52
N GLY A 91 -14.08 22.83 -4.90
CA GLY A 91 -15.44 22.38 -5.21
C GLY A 91 -15.76 21.06 -4.52
N LYS A 92 -16.57 20.19 -5.14
CA LYS A 92 -16.86 18.87 -4.58
C LYS A 92 -15.66 17.95 -4.84
N PRO A 93 -15.03 17.35 -3.81
CA PRO A 93 -13.88 16.48 -4.02
C PRO A 93 -14.17 15.30 -4.97
N GLU A 94 -15.38 14.73 -4.91
CA GLU A 94 -15.80 13.63 -5.80
C GLU A 94 -15.81 14.01 -7.29
N GLU A 95 -15.97 15.30 -7.61
CA GLU A 95 -15.97 15.81 -8.98
C GLU A 95 -14.55 16.18 -9.45
N HIS A 96 -13.57 16.20 -8.54
CA HIS A 96 -12.19 16.47 -8.89
C HIS A 96 -11.66 15.38 -9.83
N PRO A 97 -11.02 15.69 -10.98
CA PRO A 97 -10.65 14.70 -11.98
C PRO A 97 -9.79 13.54 -11.45
N PHE A 98 -8.96 13.79 -10.44
CA PHE A 98 -8.14 12.74 -9.81
C PHE A 98 -8.96 11.69 -9.06
N LEU A 99 -10.08 12.08 -8.44
CA LEU A 99 -10.99 11.14 -7.75
C LEU A 99 -12.03 10.57 -8.70
N ALA A 100 -12.65 11.41 -9.54
CA ALA A 100 -13.73 11.03 -10.45
C ALA A 100 -13.32 9.94 -11.47
N LYS A 101 -12.04 9.87 -11.83
CA LYS A 101 -11.50 8.87 -12.76
C LYS A 101 -11.11 7.53 -12.10
N GLN A 102 -11.18 7.43 -10.77
CA GLN A 102 -10.84 6.20 -10.06
C GLN A 102 -11.96 5.18 -10.11
N THR A 103 -11.58 3.91 -10.03
CA THR A 103 -12.49 2.81 -9.72
C THR A 103 -12.23 2.36 -8.30
N ARG A 104 -12.78 3.08 -7.32
CA ARG A 104 -12.58 2.77 -5.90
C ARG A 104 -13.49 1.63 -5.44
N LEU A 105 -12.95 0.42 -5.41
CA LEU A 105 -13.60 -0.71 -4.75
C LEU A 105 -13.15 -0.76 -3.30
N THR A 106 -11.85 -0.97 -3.07
CA THR A 106 -11.26 -1.12 -1.73
C THR A 106 -11.17 0.21 -1.00
N PHE A 107 -10.89 1.33 -1.67
CA PHE A 107 -10.77 2.64 -1.02
C PHE A 107 -12.08 3.43 -0.99
N ALA A 108 -13.23 2.77 -1.19
CA ALA A 108 -14.53 3.42 -1.35
C ALA A 108 -14.91 4.35 -0.18
N ARG A 109 -14.46 4.06 1.05
CA ARG A 109 -14.78 4.85 2.25
C ARG A 109 -13.63 5.70 2.77
N CYS A 110 -12.39 5.46 2.34
CA CYS A 110 -11.22 6.20 2.78
C CYS A 110 -11.39 7.71 2.48
N GLY A 111 -11.33 8.52 3.53
CA GLY A 111 -11.56 9.97 3.49
C GLY A 111 -13.01 10.41 3.61
N ILE A 112 -13.97 9.48 3.60
CA ILE A 112 -15.40 9.80 3.74
C ILE A 112 -15.84 9.71 5.20
N ILE A 113 -15.47 8.63 5.89
CA ILE A 113 -15.95 8.29 7.23
C ILE A 113 -15.02 8.78 8.35
N ASP A 114 -15.52 8.85 9.58
CA ASP A 114 -14.63 8.73 10.75
C ASP A 114 -14.17 7.27 10.88
N PRO A 115 -12.87 6.97 10.78
CA PRO A 115 -12.35 5.61 10.85
C PRO A 115 -12.58 4.91 12.19
N ALA A 116 -12.93 5.63 13.27
CA ALA A 116 -13.29 5.05 14.57
C ALA A 116 -14.80 4.82 14.75
N SER A 117 -15.64 5.24 13.79
CA SER A 117 -17.10 5.17 13.89
C SER A 117 -17.64 3.89 13.26
N TYR A 118 -18.11 2.96 14.12
CA TYR A 118 -18.86 1.78 13.68
C TYR A 118 -20.11 2.17 12.87
N THR A 119 -20.80 3.24 13.29
CA THR A 119 -22.02 3.73 12.63
C THR A 119 -21.72 4.26 11.22
N ASP A 120 -20.65 5.02 11.04
CA ASP A 120 -20.26 5.52 9.72
C ASP A 120 -19.89 4.36 8.80
N TYR A 121 -19.10 3.40 9.30
CA TYR A 121 -18.72 2.22 8.53
C TYR A 121 -19.95 1.46 8.02
N ARG A 122 -20.91 1.16 8.92
CA ARG A 122 -22.19 0.51 8.56
C ARG A 122 -23.01 1.33 7.57
N ALA A 123 -23.13 2.63 7.79
CA ALA A 123 -23.91 3.53 6.94
C ALA A 123 -23.38 3.58 5.48
N HIS A 124 -22.08 3.30 5.28
CA HIS A 124 -21.44 3.25 3.97
C HIS A 124 -21.19 1.81 3.48
N GLY A 125 -22.06 0.88 3.89
CA GLY A 125 -22.08 -0.49 3.37
C GLY A 125 -21.12 -1.47 4.05
N GLY A 126 -20.44 -1.06 5.13
CA GLY A 126 -19.61 -1.93 5.93
C GLY A 126 -20.38 -3.10 6.54
N TYR A 127 -19.70 -4.24 6.67
CA TYR A 127 -20.22 -5.55 7.11
C TYR A 127 -21.24 -6.23 6.18
N ARG A 128 -21.60 -5.64 5.03
CA ARG A 128 -22.41 -6.35 4.02
C ARG A 128 -21.74 -7.64 3.53
N GLY A 129 -20.42 -7.62 3.37
CA GLY A 129 -19.64 -8.78 2.94
C GLY A 129 -19.64 -9.87 4.01
N LEU A 130 -19.43 -9.51 5.27
CA LEU A 130 -19.49 -10.43 6.40
C LEU A 130 -20.89 -11.01 6.60
N GLU A 131 -21.94 -10.21 6.51
CA GLU A 131 -23.33 -10.68 6.59
C GLU A 131 -23.62 -11.77 5.54
N ARG A 132 -23.19 -11.55 4.29
CA ARG A 132 -23.29 -12.56 3.22
C ARG A 132 -22.39 -13.77 3.50
N ALA A 133 -21.16 -13.57 3.98
CA ALA A 133 -20.24 -14.66 4.30
C ALA A 133 -20.81 -15.60 5.39
N LEU A 134 -21.47 -15.04 6.41
CA LEU A 134 -22.13 -15.82 7.47
C LEU A 134 -23.27 -16.70 6.95
N GLN A 135 -23.96 -16.27 5.90
CA GLN A 135 -25.03 -17.05 5.23
C GLN A 135 -24.48 -18.14 4.31
N LEU A 136 -23.37 -17.85 3.61
CA LEU A 136 -22.73 -18.76 2.66
C LEU A 136 -22.04 -19.93 3.37
N GLY A 137 -21.28 -19.64 4.43
CA GLY A 137 -20.45 -20.62 5.11
C GLY A 137 -19.05 -20.81 4.49
N PRO A 138 -18.17 -21.59 5.15
CA PRO A 138 -16.73 -21.56 4.88
C PRO A 138 -16.31 -21.96 3.46
N ALA A 139 -16.90 -23.01 2.90
CA ALA A 139 -16.50 -23.54 1.59
C ALA A 139 -16.92 -22.59 0.46
N GLU A 140 -18.14 -22.06 0.54
CA GLU A 140 -18.72 -21.13 -0.41
C GLU A 140 -17.99 -19.78 -0.40
N ILE A 141 -17.50 -19.30 0.75
CA ILE A 141 -16.63 -18.11 0.82
C ILE A 141 -15.37 -18.32 -0.04
N ILE A 142 -14.70 -19.47 0.09
CA ILE A 142 -13.49 -19.77 -0.69
C ILE A 142 -13.81 -19.81 -2.19
N GLU A 143 -14.94 -20.39 -2.59
CA GLU A 143 -15.35 -20.42 -4.00
C GLU A 143 -15.70 -19.02 -4.53
N GLU A 144 -16.31 -18.12 -3.76
CA GLU A 144 -16.52 -16.73 -4.18
C GLU A 144 -15.18 -15.98 -4.36
N VAL A 145 -14.23 -16.15 -3.43
CA VAL A 145 -12.88 -15.57 -3.56
C VAL A 145 -12.15 -16.16 -4.78
N LYS A 146 -12.37 -17.44 -5.09
CA LYS A 146 -11.79 -18.07 -6.29
C LYS A 146 -12.39 -17.51 -7.57
N LYS A 147 -13.72 -17.35 -7.64
CA LYS A 147 -14.41 -16.74 -8.79
C LYS A 147 -13.93 -15.31 -9.05
N SER A 148 -13.61 -14.56 -8.00
CA SER A 148 -13.07 -13.20 -8.12
C SER A 148 -11.73 -13.10 -8.86
N GLY A 149 -10.96 -14.19 -8.90
CA GLY A 149 -9.60 -14.16 -9.42
C GLY A 149 -8.63 -13.33 -8.58
N LEU A 150 -8.97 -13.01 -7.32
CA LEU A 150 -8.10 -12.26 -6.41
C LEU A 150 -6.73 -12.93 -6.26
N ARG A 151 -5.69 -12.12 -6.48
CA ARG A 151 -4.29 -12.47 -6.30
C ARG A 151 -3.71 -11.65 -5.15
N GLY A 152 -2.69 -12.18 -4.48
CA GLY A 152 -2.00 -11.51 -3.39
C GLY A 152 -1.41 -10.17 -3.83
N ARG A 153 -1.82 -9.10 -3.15
CA ARG A 153 -1.44 -7.71 -3.41
C ARG A 153 -0.11 -7.27 -2.76
N GLY A 154 0.55 -8.16 -2.02
CA GLY A 154 1.90 -7.92 -1.49
C GLY A 154 3.03 -8.22 -2.48
N GLY A 155 2.76 -8.20 -3.79
CA GLY A 155 3.78 -8.36 -4.85
C GLY A 155 3.79 -9.69 -5.59
N ALA A 156 3.84 -10.84 -4.92
CA ALA A 156 4.02 -12.15 -5.59
C ALA A 156 2.82 -12.61 -6.45
N GLY A 157 1.65 -11.97 -6.33
CA GLY A 157 0.49 -12.26 -7.17
C GLY A 157 -0.05 -13.69 -7.05
N PHE A 158 0.18 -14.39 -5.93
CA PHE A 158 -0.31 -15.77 -5.73
C PHE A 158 -1.84 -15.80 -5.54
N PRO A 159 -2.60 -16.73 -6.16
CA PRO A 159 -4.05 -16.79 -6.01
C PRO A 159 -4.50 -16.98 -4.54
N THR A 160 -5.30 -16.04 -4.03
CA THR A 160 -5.71 -16.02 -2.61
C THR A 160 -6.54 -17.24 -2.23
N ALA A 161 -7.48 -17.65 -3.09
CA ALA A 161 -8.34 -18.79 -2.83
C ALA A 161 -7.58 -20.12 -2.71
N ILE A 162 -6.49 -20.32 -3.48
CA ILE A 162 -5.66 -21.53 -3.38
C ILE A 162 -4.97 -21.58 -2.01
N LYS A 163 -4.44 -20.45 -1.56
CA LYS A 163 -3.81 -20.31 -0.24
C LYS A 163 -4.81 -20.64 0.86
N TRP A 164 -6.03 -20.09 0.78
CA TRP A 164 -7.09 -20.33 1.75
C TRP A 164 -7.55 -21.79 1.75
N LYS A 165 -7.76 -22.38 0.58
CA LYS A 165 -8.14 -23.79 0.44
C LYS A 165 -7.11 -24.72 1.08
N THR A 166 -5.82 -24.45 0.89
CA THR A 166 -4.73 -25.25 1.48
C THR A 166 -4.78 -25.20 3.01
N VAL A 167 -5.05 -24.04 3.61
CA VAL A 167 -5.21 -23.91 5.07
C VAL A 167 -6.51 -24.53 5.57
N ALA A 168 -7.61 -24.38 4.82
CA ALA A 168 -8.90 -24.98 5.14
C ALA A 168 -8.80 -26.52 5.19
N ASP A 169 -8.10 -27.12 4.23
CA ASP A 169 -7.92 -28.58 4.13
C ASP A 169 -6.94 -29.15 5.17
N ALA A 170 -6.07 -28.31 5.74
CA ALA A 170 -5.11 -28.74 6.74
C ALA A 170 -5.82 -29.12 8.06
N LYS A 171 -5.57 -30.34 8.52
CA LYS A 171 -6.08 -30.83 9.82
C LYS A 171 -5.21 -30.29 10.96
N ALA A 172 -5.81 -29.44 11.80
CA ALA A 172 -5.18 -28.93 13.01
C ALA A 172 -6.24 -28.59 14.06
N ASP A 173 -5.83 -28.63 15.33
CA ASP A 173 -6.56 -28.14 16.50
C ASP A 173 -6.73 -26.61 16.50
N ARG A 174 -5.82 -25.89 15.83
CA ARG A 174 -5.86 -24.43 15.71
C ARG A 174 -5.29 -23.98 14.37
N LYS A 175 -5.86 -22.90 13.83
CA LYS A 175 -5.41 -22.20 12.63
C LYS A 175 -5.35 -20.71 12.89
N TYR A 176 -4.56 -19.98 12.11
CA TYR A 176 -4.36 -18.55 12.29
C TYR A 176 -4.57 -17.77 10.99
N ILE A 177 -5.02 -16.52 11.14
CA ILE A 177 -4.94 -15.49 10.10
C ILE A 177 -3.82 -14.52 10.49
N VAL A 178 -2.93 -14.22 9.57
CA VAL A 178 -1.90 -13.20 9.75
C VAL A 178 -2.04 -12.21 8.61
N CYS A 179 -2.32 -10.96 8.97
CA CYS A 179 -2.20 -9.84 8.08
C CYS A 179 -0.77 -9.31 8.12
N ASN A 180 -0.13 -9.28 6.96
CA ASN A 180 1.16 -8.64 6.77
C ASN A 180 0.92 -7.17 6.40
N ALA A 181 1.17 -6.29 7.38
CA ALA A 181 1.08 -4.84 7.28
C ALA A 181 2.45 -4.19 7.54
N ASP A 182 3.53 -4.88 7.16
CA ASP A 182 4.89 -4.37 7.32
C ASP A 182 5.23 -3.28 6.30
N GLU A 183 4.56 -3.24 5.14
CA GLU A 183 4.65 -2.22 4.07
C GLU A 183 5.99 -1.45 4.04
N GLY A 184 7.09 -2.21 3.98
CA GLY A 184 8.44 -1.68 4.12
C GLY A 184 9.00 -1.08 2.83
N ASP A 185 8.28 -1.22 1.72
CA ASP A 185 8.69 -0.70 0.42
C ASP A 185 8.61 0.84 0.40
N SER A 186 9.60 1.50 -0.20
CA SER A 186 9.51 2.93 -0.48
C SER A 186 8.43 3.19 -1.54
N GLY A 187 7.69 4.28 -1.38
CA GLY A 187 6.64 4.67 -2.32
C GLY A 187 5.31 3.94 -2.14
N THR A 188 5.18 3.13 -1.07
CA THR A 188 3.93 2.43 -0.73
C THR A 188 3.34 3.00 0.56
N PHE A 189 2.03 3.19 0.58
CA PHE A 189 1.29 3.74 1.73
C PHE A 189 -0.20 3.35 1.71
N ALA A 190 -0.59 2.38 0.88
CA ALA A 190 -1.98 1.98 0.75
C ALA A 190 -2.42 1.13 1.95
N ASP A 191 -1.56 0.23 2.44
CA ASP A 191 -1.83 -0.50 3.68
C ASP A 191 -2.01 0.48 4.84
N ARG A 192 -1.10 1.46 4.95
CA ARG A 192 -1.16 2.54 5.94
C ARG A 192 -2.50 3.28 5.90
N MET A 193 -2.88 3.76 4.72
CA MET A 193 -4.11 4.54 4.53
C MET A 193 -5.37 3.74 4.88
N ILE A 194 -5.41 2.43 4.60
CA ILE A 194 -6.53 1.58 5.00
C ILE A 194 -6.58 1.43 6.52
N MET A 195 -5.46 1.12 7.15
CA MET A 195 -5.42 0.94 8.61
C MET A 195 -5.74 2.24 9.38
N GLU A 196 -5.42 3.40 8.82
CA GLU A 196 -5.71 4.70 9.44
C GLU A 196 -7.11 5.23 9.07
N GLY A 197 -7.55 5.02 7.83
CA GLY A 197 -8.73 5.65 7.23
C GLY A 197 -9.97 4.76 7.09
N ASP A 198 -9.83 3.44 7.10
CA ASP A 198 -10.93 2.47 7.10
C ASP A 198 -10.55 1.13 7.79
N PRO A 199 -10.14 1.15 9.07
CA PRO A 199 -9.64 -0.04 9.76
C PRO A 199 -10.67 -1.17 9.91
N PHE A 200 -11.97 -0.84 9.92
CA PHE A 200 -13.03 -1.85 10.01
C PHE A 200 -13.08 -2.76 8.79
N GLU A 201 -12.66 -2.29 7.61
CA GLU A 201 -12.57 -3.12 6.40
C GLU A 201 -11.53 -4.22 6.53
N LEU A 202 -10.39 -3.93 7.16
CA LEU A 202 -9.38 -4.95 7.45
C LEU A 202 -9.90 -5.95 8.49
N ILE A 203 -10.60 -5.46 9.53
CA ILE A 203 -11.24 -6.32 10.53
C ILE A 203 -12.26 -7.25 9.88
N GLU A 204 -13.12 -6.71 9.00
CA GLU A 204 -14.12 -7.48 8.26
C GLU A 204 -13.45 -8.54 7.38
N GLY A 205 -12.46 -8.17 6.59
CA GLY A 205 -11.75 -9.08 5.69
C GLY A 205 -11.02 -10.21 6.42
N MET A 206 -10.37 -9.91 7.54
CA MET A 206 -9.73 -10.92 8.39
C MET A 206 -10.75 -11.85 9.07
N THR A 207 -11.91 -11.32 9.45
CA THR A 207 -13.00 -12.12 10.02
C THR A 207 -13.56 -13.10 9.00
N ILE A 208 -13.83 -12.63 7.78
CA ILE A 208 -14.27 -13.49 6.66
C ILE A 208 -13.22 -14.56 6.37
N ALA A 209 -11.94 -14.20 6.31
CA ALA A 209 -10.85 -15.16 6.13
C ALA A 209 -10.80 -16.20 7.26
N GLY A 210 -10.99 -15.76 8.51
CA GLY A 210 -11.06 -16.63 9.69
C GLY A 210 -12.17 -17.67 9.58
N ILE A 211 -13.38 -17.23 9.23
CA ILE A 211 -14.53 -18.10 8.98
C ILE A 211 -14.24 -19.09 7.85
N ALA A 212 -13.71 -18.60 6.72
CA ALA A 212 -13.45 -19.41 5.54
C ALA A 212 -12.53 -20.61 5.81
N VAL A 213 -11.51 -20.44 6.64
CA VAL A 213 -10.51 -21.49 6.90
C VAL A 213 -10.68 -22.20 8.23
N GLY A 214 -11.59 -21.74 9.09
CA GLY A 214 -11.79 -22.24 10.45
C GLY A 214 -10.70 -21.77 11.43
N ALA A 215 -10.20 -20.55 11.27
CA ALA A 215 -9.30 -19.91 12.23
C ALA A 215 -10.10 -19.02 13.18
N THR A 216 -9.72 -19.02 14.46
CA THR A 216 -10.38 -18.23 15.52
C THR A 216 -9.52 -17.09 16.06
N LYS A 217 -8.26 -16.97 15.61
CA LYS A 217 -7.33 -15.93 16.05
C LYS A 217 -6.58 -15.33 14.86
N GLY A 218 -6.56 -14.01 14.81
CA GLY A 218 -5.85 -13.17 13.85
C GLY A 218 -4.73 -12.36 14.48
N PHE A 219 -3.72 -12.01 13.68
CA PHE A 219 -2.69 -11.04 14.03
C PHE A 219 -2.51 -10.05 12.88
N VAL A 220 -2.46 -8.76 13.18
CA VAL A 220 -1.99 -7.73 12.24
C VAL A 220 -0.57 -7.41 12.62
N TYR A 221 0.40 -7.82 11.81
CA TYR A 221 1.80 -7.46 12.01
C TYR A 221 2.08 -6.14 11.31
N THR A 222 2.23 -5.06 12.09
CA THR A 222 2.38 -3.70 11.57
C THR A 222 3.76 -3.18 11.90
N ARG A 223 4.44 -2.60 10.91
CA ARG A 223 5.77 -1.99 11.08
C ARG A 223 5.80 -0.92 12.18
N SER A 224 6.95 -0.76 12.83
CA SER A 224 7.16 0.23 13.89
C SER A 224 7.03 1.68 13.40
N GLU A 225 7.25 1.93 12.11
CA GLU A 225 7.20 3.28 11.54
C GLU A 225 5.77 3.79 11.33
N TYR A 226 4.73 2.97 11.58
CA TYR A 226 3.32 3.35 11.46
C TYR A 226 2.59 3.39 12.82
N PRO A 227 2.98 4.29 13.75
CA PRO A 227 2.31 4.41 15.04
C PRO A 227 0.83 4.80 14.91
N HIS A 228 0.48 5.69 13.97
CA HIS A 228 -0.90 6.12 13.72
C HIS A 228 -1.80 4.96 13.29
N ALA A 229 -1.31 4.10 12.38
CA ALA A 229 -2.03 2.91 11.95
C ALA A 229 -2.24 1.92 13.11
N ILE A 230 -1.23 1.72 13.97
CA ILE A 230 -1.34 0.86 15.15
C ILE A 230 -2.45 1.37 16.07
N TRP A 231 -2.44 2.67 16.42
CA TRP A 231 -3.45 3.28 17.29
C TRP A 231 -4.86 3.21 16.68
N ALA A 232 -4.99 3.49 15.38
CA ALA A 232 -6.28 3.42 14.68
C ALA A 232 -6.84 1.99 14.68
N MET A 233 -6.00 1.00 14.38
CA MET A 233 -6.39 -0.42 14.37
C MET A 233 -6.75 -0.92 15.78
N GLU A 234 -5.95 -0.61 16.80
CA GLU A 234 -6.27 -0.97 18.19
C GLU A 234 -7.63 -0.39 18.59
N LYS A 235 -7.87 0.89 18.27
CA LYS A 235 -9.15 1.53 18.56
C LYS A 235 -10.31 0.87 17.82
N ALA A 236 -10.15 0.58 16.54
CA ALA A 236 -11.19 -0.07 15.74
C ALA A 236 -11.48 -1.50 16.23
N ILE A 237 -10.47 -2.25 16.66
CA ILE A 237 -10.64 -3.59 17.25
C ILE A 237 -11.46 -3.51 18.55
N GLU A 238 -11.17 -2.55 19.44
CA GLU A 238 -11.99 -2.32 20.64
C GLU A 238 -13.45 -2.04 20.28
N VAL A 239 -13.68 -1.14 19.33
CA VAL A 239 -15.03 -0.76 18.89
C VAL A 239 -15.75 -1.95 18.25
N ALA A 240 -15.08 -2.73 17.39
CA ALA A 240 -15.64 -3.90 16.75
C ALA A 240 -16.05 -4.98 17.77
N ARG A 241 -15.21 -5.22 18.81
CA ARG A 241 -15.56 -6.11 19.92
C ARG A 241 -16.78 -5.61 20.69
N ALA A 242 -16.85 -4.32 21.00
CA ALA A 242 -17.97 -3.73 21.73
C ALA A 242 -19.31 -3.87 20.97
N HIS A 243 -19.26 -3.98 19.64
CA HIS A 243 -20.43 -4.17 18.78
C HIS A 243 -20.67 -5.65 18.39
N GLY A 244 -19.93 -6.60 18.97
CA GLY A 244 -20.10 -8.03 18.69
C GLY A 244 -19.62 -8.45 17.29
N MET A 245 -18.77 -7.64 16.65
CA MET A 245 -18.19 -7.95 15.32
C MET A 245 -16.85 -8.68 15.41
N LEU A 246 -16.31 -8.83 16.62
CA LEU A 246 -15.16 -9.67 16.97
C LEU A 246 -15.44 -10.40 18.29
N GLY A 247 -14.72 -11.48 18.53
CA GLY A 247 -14.85 -12.31 19.73
C GLY A 247 -15.67 -13.56 19.48
N VAL A 248 -16.52 -13.91 20.46
CA VAL A 248 -17.36 -15.12 20.42
C VAL A 248 -18.70 -14.78 19.77
N ASN A 249 -19.21 -15.70 18.94
CA ASN A 249 -20.52 -15.60 18.28
C ASN A 249 -20.71 -14.28 17.52
N ILE A 250 -19.81 -14.01 16.57
CA ILE A 250 -19.77 -12.77 15.78
C ILE A 250 -21.13 -12.53 15.12
N ALA A 251 -21.68 -11.33 15.30
CA ALA A 251 -23.01 -10.92 14.83
C ALA A 251 -24.13 -11.91 15.25
N GLY A 252 -23.99 -12.57 16.40
CA GLY A 252 -24.93 -13.58 16.89
C GLY A 252 -24.87 -14.92 16.15
N SER A 253 -23.84 -15.15 15.32
CA SER A 253 -23.64 -16.39 14.58
C SER A 253 -22.97 -17.48 15.42
N GLN A 254 -22.76 -18.66 14.82
CA GLN A 254 -21.98 -19.76 15.41
C GLN A 254 -20.46 -19.56 15.33
N TYR A 255 -19.98 -18.56 14.58
CA TYR A 255 -18.56 -18.37 14.33
C TYR A 255 -17.92 -17.45 15.36
N SER A 256 -16.66 -17.71 15.67
CA SER A 256 -15.86 -16.89 16.60
C SER A 256 -14.52 -16.57 15.97
N PHE A 257 -14.10 -15.31 16.05
CA PHE A 257 -12.81 -14.84 15.55
C PHE A 257 -12.42 -13.58 16.31
N ASP A 258 -11.18 -13.51 16.77
CA ASP A 258 -10.64 -12.35 17.45
C ASP A 258 -9.24 -12.04 16.93
N MET A 259 -8.77 -10.81 17.10
CA MET A 259 -7.49 -10.36 16.54
C MET A 259 -6.76 -9.36 17.43
N GLU A 260 -5.47 -9.21 17.21
CA GLU A 260 -4.66 -8.19 17.89
C GLU A 260 -3.60 -7.63 16.94
N VAL A 261 -3.17 -6.40 17.21
CA VAL A 261 -2.06 -5.76 16.51
C VAL A 261 -0.76 -6.20 17.17
N ARG A 262 0.27 -6.44 16.37
CA ARG A 262 1.64 -6.70 16.80
C ARG A 262 2.57 -5.73 16.08
N MET A 263 3.20 -4.86 16.85
CA MET A 263 4.19 -3.94 16.33
C MET A 263 5.49 -4.68 15.98
N GLY A 264 6.01 -4.41 14.79
CA GLY A 264 7.33 -4.82 14.34
C GLY A 264 8.45 -4.04 15.04
N ALA A 265 9.68 -4.20 14.55
CA ALA A 265 10.85 -3.60 15.19
C ALA A 265 11.90 -3.11 14.17
N GLY A 266 11.44 -2.46 13.09
CA GLY A 266 12.31 -1.76 12.13
C GLY A 266 13.17 -2.66 11.25
N ALA A 267 12.62 -3.76 10.74
CA ALA A 267 13.35 -4.68 9.87
C ALA A 267 12.55 -4.99 8.60
N TYR A 268 12.98 -4.50 7.44
CA TYR A 268 12.29 -4.68 6.15
C TYR A 268 12.07 -6.15 5.80
N VAL A 269 13.01 -7.02 6.18
CA VAL A 269 12.91 -8.46 5.92
C VAL A 269 11.73 -9.11 6.65
N CYS A 270 11.16 -8.48 7.69
CA CYS A 270 9.94 -8.96 8.33
C CYS A 270 8.69 -8.79 7.47
N GLY A 271 8.75 -8.09 6.34
CA GLY A 271 7.75 -8.18 5.28
C GLY A 271 7.76 -9.52 4.55
N GLU A 272 8.82 -10.32 4.65
CA GLU A 272 8.84 -11.70 4.15
C GLU A 272 8.03 -12.62 5.08
N GLU A 273 7.11 -13.39 4.51
CA GLU A 273 6.07 -14.10 5.25
C GLU A 273 6.60 -15.05 6.36
N THR A 274 7.80 -15.63 6.24
CA THR A 274 8.33 -16.53 7.28
C THR A 274 9.19 -15.81 8.31
N ALA A 275 9.92 -14.75 7.92
CA ALA A 275 10.59 -13.88 8.87
C ALA A 275 9.58 -13.15 9.76
N LEU A 276 8.44 -12.72 9.18
CA LEU A 276 7.29 -12.18 9.91
C LEU A 276 6.83 -13.15 11.01
N LEU A 277 6.64 -14.43 10.67
CA LEU A 277 6.23 -15.45 11.62
C LEU A 277 7.26 -15.66 12.74
N ASP A 278 8.56 -15.66 12.41
CA ASP A 278 9.60 -15.72 13.44
C ASP A 278 9.53 -14.52 14.39
N SER A 279 9.30 -13.31 13.87
CA SER A 279 9.12 -12.10 14.69
C SER A 279 7.88 -12.20 15.59
N LEU A 280 6.73 -12.65 15.06
CA LEU A 280 5.52 -12.91 15.86
C LEU A 280 5.73 -13.94 16.98
N GLU A 281 6.63 -14.91 16.76
CA GLU A 281 7.02 -15.92 17.73
C GLU A 281 8.06 -15.43 18.76
N GLY A 282 8.45 -14.15 18.71
CA GLY A 282 9.45 -13.55 19.60
C GLY A 282 10.89 -13.92 19.25
N LYS A 283 11.13 -14.40 18.03
CA LYS A 283 12.48 -14.71 17.51
C LYS A 283 12.99 -13.57 16.65
N ARG A 284 14.27 -13.64 16.29
CA ARG A 284 14.84 -12.78 15.24
C ARG A 284 14.12 -13.06 13.91
N GLY A 285 13.74 -12.02 13.17
CA GLY A 285 13.12 -12.11 11.83
C GLY A 285 14.06 -12.72 10.79
N THR A 286 14.21 -14.05 10.81
CA THR A 286 15.09 -14.79 9.91
C THR A 286 14.22 -15.64 8.97
N VAL A 287 14.44 -15.51 7.66
CA VAL A 287 13.68 -16.28 6.67
C VAL A 287 13.84 -17.79 6.92
N ARG A 288 12.73 -18.53 6.90
CA ARG A 288 12.70 -19.99 7.00
C ARG A 288 12.87 -20.62 5.61
N ALA A 289 13.49 -21.80 5.55
CA ALA A 289 13.54 -22.55 4.30
C ALA A 289 12.13 -23.04 3.92
N LYS A 290 11.80 -23.03 2.64
CA LYS A 290 10.55 -23.60 2.09
C LYS A 290 10.94 -24.76 1.18
N PRO A 291 10.38 -25.98 1.35
CA PRO A 291 9.33 -26.40 2.29
C PRO A 291 9.77 -26.49 3.77
N PRO A 292 8.82 -26.50 4.74
CA PRO A 292 7.35 -26.51 4.57
C PRO A 292 6.74 -25.11 4.32
N LEU A 293 5.59 -25.08 3.63
CA LEU A 293 4.83 -23.84 3.42
C LEU A 293 4.10 -23.40 4.71
N PRO A 294 3.97 -22.08 4.96
CA PRO A 294 3.20 -21.56 6.10
C PRO A 294 1.74 -22.03 6.15
N ALA A 295 1.16 -22.32 4.98
CA ALA A 295 -0.19 -22.87 4.88
C ALA A 295 -0.35 -24.24 5.57
N HIS A 296 0.74 -24.98 5.77
CA HIS A 296 0.77 -26.22 6.54
C HIS A 296 1.40 -26.04 7.92
N LYS A 297 2.54 -25.33 7.99
CA LYS A 297 3.32 -25.11 9.22
C LYS A 297 3.81 -23.66 9.27
N GLY A 298 2.92 -22.77 9.68
CA GLY A 298 3.16 -21.33 9.80
C GLY A 298 3.41 -20.90 11.26
N LEU A 299 2.55 -20.01 11.75
CA LEU A 299 2.64 -19.47 13.11
C LEU A 299 2.49 -20.58 14.15
N PHE A 300 3.46 -20.70 15.06
CA PHE A 300 3.49 -21.75 16.08
C PHE A 300 3.35 -23.17 15.49
N GLN A 301 3.89 -23.37 14.28
CA GLN A 301 3.79 -24.63 13.52
C GLN A 301 2.35 -25.06 13.17
N LYS A 302 1.39 -24.12 13.16
CA LYS A 302 0.00 -24.38 12.78
C LYS A 302 -0.30 -23.88 11.37
N PRO A 303 -1.31 -24.44 10.67
CA PRO A 303 -1.76 -23.92 9.38
C PRO A 303 -2.14 -22.44 9.51
N THR A 304 -1.52 -21.60 8.68
CA THR A 304 -1.66 -20.15 8.78
C THR A 304 -1.92 -19.54 7.42
N VAL A 305 -2.98 -18.75 7.31
CA VAL A 305 -3.19 -17.84 6.19
C VAL A 305 -2.32 -16.61 6.43
N ILE A 306 -1.48 -16.25 5.46
CA ILE A 306 -0.73 -14.99 5.47
C ILE A 306 -1.13 -14.21 4.23
N ASN A 307 -1.71 -13.03 4.41
CA ASN A 307 -2.11 -12.14 3.33
C ASN A 307 -1.72 -10.69 3.66
N ASN A 308 -1.39 -9.91 2.64
CA ASN A 308 -1.19 -8.46 2.77
C ASN A 308 -2.56 -7.77 3.03
N VAL A 309 -2.54 -6.57 3.64
CA VAL A 309 -3.74 -5.77 3.97
C VAL A 309 -4.68 -5.64 2.77
N LEU A 310 -4.21 -5.16 1.61
CA LEU A 310 -5.04 -4.98 0.41
C LEU A 310 -5.66 -6.27 -0.12
N SER A 311 -5.04 -7.42 0.16
CA SER A 311 -5.63 -8.71 -0.20
C SER A 311 -6.81 -9.06 0.69
N LEU A 312 -6.76 -8.70 1.98
CA LEU A 312 -7.81 -8.96 2.94
C LEU A 312 -8.95 -7.95 2.79
N THR A 313 -8.66 -6.68 2.49
CA THR A 313 -9.69 -5.63 2.32
C THR A 313 -10.43 -5.71 0.98
N ALA A 314 -9.85 -6.37 -0.04
CA ALA A 314 -10.64 -6.74 -1.23
C ALA A 314 -11.77 -7.74 -0.91
N VAL A 315 -11.66 -8.55 0.15
CA VAL A 315 -12.59 -9.65 0.46
C VAL A 315 -13.99 -9.14 0.82
N PRO A 316 -14.19 -8.17 1.72
CA PRO A 316 -15.51 -7.58 1.99
C PRO A 316 -16.27 -7.20 0.72
N HIS A 317 -15.61 -6.57 -0.25
CA HIS A 317 -16.23 -6.15 -1.51
C HIS A 317 -16.57 -7.34 -2.43
N ILE A 318 -15.67 -8.32 -2.52
CA ILE A 318 -15.94 -9.58 -3.24
C ILE A 318 -17.17 -10.28 -2.66
N LEU A 319 -17.30 -10.32 -1.34
CA LEU A 319 -18.41 -10.99 -0.67
C LEU A 319 -19.68 -10.13 -0.68
N ALA A 320 -19.61 -8.80 -0.70
CA ALA A 320 -20.78 -7.95 -0.74
C ALA A 320 -21.49 -7.98 -2.11
N ASP A 321 -20.72 -7.96 -3.21
CA ASP A 321 -21.24 -7.78 -4.55
C ASP A 321 -21.06 -9.02 -5.46
N GLY A 322 -20.29 -10.02 -5.03
CA GLY A 322 -20.07 -11.28 -5.73
C GLY A 322 -18.70 -11.41 -6.38
N GLY A 323 -18.16 -12.64 -6.43
CA GLY A 323 -16.87 -12.91 -7.06
C GLY A 323 -16.82 -12.48 -8.54
N GLU A 324 -17.88 -12.74 -9.29
CA GLU A 324 -17.95 -12.37 -10.71
C GLU A 324 -17.93 -10.86 -10.94
N PHE A 325 -18.60 -10.09 -10.07
CA PHE A 325 -18.56 -8.62 -10.12
C PHE A 325 -17.12 -8.10 -10.01
N TYR A 326 -16.35 -8.60 -9.04
CA TYR A 326 -14.94 -8.22 -8.89
C TYR A 326 -14.07 -8.66 -10.09
N ALA A 327 -14.35 -9.84 -10.65
CA ALA A 327 -13.60 -10.39 -11.79
C ALA A 327 -13.82 -9.62 -13.11
N ASN A 328 -14.90 -8.84 -13.21
CA ASN A 328 -15.20 -7.99 -14.37
C ASN A 328 -14.28 -6.75 -14.45
N PHE A 329 -13.51 -6.45 -13.39
CA PHE A 329 -12.48 -5.42 -13.42
C PHE A 329 -11.11 -6.01 -13.77
N GLY A 330 -10.26 -5.18 -14.35
CA GLY A 330 -8.88 -5.51 -14.72
C GLY A 330 -8.77 -6.17 -16.10
N MET A 331 -7.65 -6.86 -16.35
CA MET A 331 -7.36 -7.47 -17.64
C MET A 331 -6.64 -8.81 -17.50
N GLY A 332 -6.79 -9.70 -18.49
CA GLY A 332 -6.07 -10.98 -18.53
C GLY A 332 -6.25 -11.82 -17.27
N ARG A 333 -5.18 -12.04 -16.51
CA ARG A 333 -5.20 -12.73 -15.19
C ARG A 333 -5.03 -11.77 -14.02
N SER A 334 -4.93 -10.47 -14.29
CA SER A 334 -4.84 -9.39 -13.30
C SER A 334 -6.24 -8.83 -13.11
N ARG A 335 -7.04 -9.52 -12.27
CA ARG A 335 -8.45 -9.20 -12.01
C ARG A 335 -8.62 -8.27 -10.81
N GLY A 336 -9.70 -7.50 -10.80
CA GLY A 336 -10.00 -6.51 -9.79
C GLY A 336 -9.33 -5.16 -10.03
N THR A 337 -9.27 -4.37 -8.97
CA THR A 337 -8.61 -3.07 -8.92
C THR A 337 -7.29 -3.14 -8.15
N MET A 338 -6.45 -2.13 -8.36
CA MET A 338 -5.21 -1.90 -7.65
C MET A 338 -5.21 -0.46 -7.13
N PRO A 339 -5.05 -0.25 -5.81
CA PRO A 339 -4.77 1.07 -5.25
C PRO A 339 -3.33 1.46 -5.60
N ILE A 340 -3.11 2.24 -6.65
CA ILE A 340 -1.76 2.60 -7.11
C ILE A 340 -1.27 3.79 -6.30
N GLN A 341 -0.04 3.73 -5.78
CA GLN A 341 0.54 4.78 -4.94
C GLN A 341 1.60 5.53 -5.75
N ILE A 342 1.34 6.81 -6.04
CA ILE A 342 2.21 7.65 -6.87
C ILE A 342 3.01 8.56 -5.93
N ALA A 343 4.33 8.36 -5.91
CA ALA A 343 5.25 8.92 -4.93
C ALA A 343 6.55 9.45 -5.57
N GLY A 344 7.44 9.99 -4.74
CA GLY A 344 8.73 10.54 -5.16
C GLY A 344 8.60 11.97 -5.68
N ASN A 345 9.33 12.31 -6.74
CA ASN A 345 9.27 13.62 -7.37
C ASN A 345 8.10 13.67 -8.36
N VAL A 346 6.88 13.87 -7.85
CA VAL A 346 5.64 13.90 -8.63
C VAL A 346 4.75 15.07 -8.21
N LYS A 347 4.09 15.73 -9.18
CA LYS A 347 3.29 16.94 -8.93
C LYS A 347 2.00 16.64 -8.18
N PHE A 348 1.27 15.61 -8.60
CA PHE A 348 0.00 15.18 -8.01
C PHE A 348 0.13 13.77 -7.43
N GLY A 349 0.93 13.65 -6.37
CA GLY A 349 1.18 12.39 -5.66
C GLY A 349 0.02 11.95 -4.76
N GLY A 350 -0.14 10.64 -4.58
CA GLY A 350 -1.20 10.09 -3.74
C GLY A 350 -1.70 8.73 -4.19
N LEU A 351 -2.95 8.43 -3.87
CA LEU A 351 -3.56 7.13 -4.10
C LEU A 351 -4.60 7.17 -5.24
N PHE A 352 -4.32 6.40 -6.29
CA PHE A 352 -5.17 6.25 -7.46
C PHE A 352 -5.61 4.79 -7.63
N GLU A 353 -6.79 4.43 -7.14
CA GLU A 353 -7.33 3.09 -7.34
C GLU A 353 -8.00 2.95 -8.70
N THR A 354 -7.56 1.98 -9.50
CA THR A 354 -8.18 1.68 -10.79
C THR A 354 -8.04 0.21 -11.15
N ALA A 355 -8.78 -0.23 -12.16
CA ALA A 355 -8.63 -1.56 -12.74
C ALA A 355 -7.22 -1.74 -13.33
N PHE A 356 -6.68 -2.95 -13.26
CA PHE A 356 -5.42 -3.28 -13.97
C PHE A 356 -5.53 -2.99 -15.46
N GLY A 357 -4.44 -2.50 -16.06
CA GLY A 357 -4.31 -2.27 -17.50
C GLY A 357 -4.14 -0.83 -17.95
N ILE A 358 -4.34 0.15 -17.06
CA ILE A 358 -3.88 1.53 -17.31
C ILE A 358 -2.37 1.54 -17.58
N THR A 359 -1.87 2.39 -18.46
CA THR A 359 -0.42 2.44 -18.74
C THR A 359 0.34 3.19 -17.64
N LEU A 360 1.64 2.88 -17.51
CA LEU A 360 2.52 3.61 -16.59
C LEU A 360 2.63 5.11 -16.96
N GLY A 361 2.61 5.42 -18.26
CA GLY A 361 2.62 6.78 -18.78
C GLY A 361 1.39 7.60 -18.37
N GLU A 362 0.20 7.02 -18.48
CA GLU A 362 -1.04 7.67 -18.01
C GLU A 362 -0.99 7.94 -16.49
N LEU A 363 -0.49 6.99 -15.70
CA LEU A 363 -0.36 7.16 -14.25
C LEU A 363 0.59 8.31 -13.87
N ILE A 364 1.74 8.41 -14.54
CA ILE A 364 2.77 9.40 -14.19
C ILE A 364 2.48 10.76 -14.80
N ASN A 365 2.19 10.80 -16.10
CA ASN A 365 2.10 12.06 -16.85
C ASN A 365 0.71 12.69 -16.74
N ASP A 366 -0.36 11.90 -16.90
CA ASP A 366 -1.72 12.44 -16.96
C ASP A 366 -2.34 12.57 -15.57
N ILE A 367 -2.20 11.53 -14.75
CA ILE A 367 -2.74 11.50 -13.38
C ILE A 367 -1.78 12.21 -12.41
N GLY A 368 -0.51 11.80 -12.40
CA GLY A 368 0.54 12.39 -11.55
C GLY A 368 0.99 13.78 -11.97
N GLY A 369 0.67 14.21 -13.19
CA GLY A 369 1.01 15.55 -13.71
C GLY A 369 2.50 15.77 -13.97
N GLY A 370 3.28 14.71 -14.15
CA GLY A 370 4.73 14.77 -14.27
C GLY A 370 5.43 15.05 -12.93
N THR A 371 6.62 15.64 -12.98
CA THR A 371 7.43 15.84 -11.76
C THR A 371 7.05 17.11 -11.00
N ALA A 372 7.24 17.10 -9.68
CA ALA A 372 7.06 18.29 -8.86
C ALA A 372 8.11 19.38 -9.19
N SER A 373 9.31 18.97 -9.60
CA SER A 373 10.38 19.90 -10.00
C SER A 373 10.11 20.60 -11.34
N GLY A 374 9.15 20.11 -12.14
CA GLY A 374 8.90 20.59 -13.50
C GLY A 374 9.93 20.12 -14.53
N ARG A 375 10.92 19.31 -14.12
CA ARG A 375 11.89 18.71 -15.03
C ARG A 375 11.32 17.45 -15.71
N PRO A 376 11.85 17.05 -16.88
CA PRO A 376 11.45 15.79 -17.51
C PRO A 376 11.63 14.58 -16.58
N VAL A 377 10.70 13.64 -16.67
CA VAL A 377 10.82 12.33 -16.01
C VAL A 377 11.97 11.55 -16.66
N LYS A 378 12.87 10.98 -15.84
CA LYS A 378 13.95 10.09 -16.31
C LYS A 378 13.55 8.63 -16.20
N ALA A 379 13.00 8.26 -15.05
CA ALA A 379 12.64 6.89 -14.73
C ALA A 379 11.52 6.86 -13.68
N ALA A 380 10.86 5.70 -13.58
CA ALA A 380 10.03 5.36 -12.46
C ALA A 380 10.47 4.02 -11.87
N GLN A 381 10.67 3.96 -10.56
CA GLN A 381 10.82 2.68 -9.86
C GLN A 381 9.44 2.15 -9.52
N VAL A 382 9.12 0.95 -9.97
CA VAL A 382 7.81 0.32 -9.72
C VAL A 382 7.99 -0.93 -8.89
N GLY A 383 7.17 -1.09 -7.85
CA GLY A 383 7.18 -2.28 -6.99
C GLY A 383 8.18 -2.24 -5.83
N GLY A 384 8.54 -1.05 -5.37
CA GLY A 384 9.40 -0.85 -4.19
C GLY A 384 10.90 -0.89 -4.48
N PRO A 385 11.76 -0.90 -3.44
CA PRO A 385 13.22 -0.86 -3.56
C PRO A 385 13.81 -2.04 -4.33
N LEU A 386 13.08 -3.16 -4.40
CA LEU A 386 13.47 -4.37 -5.14
C LEU A 386 12.94 -4.38 -6.58
N GLY A 387 12.17 -3.37 -6.96
CA GLY A 387 11.64 -3.17 -8.30
C GLY A 387 12.67 -2.59 -9.27
N ALA A 388 12.45 -2.82 -10.56
CA ALA A 388 13.27 -2.26 -11.63
C ALA A 388 12.97 -0.77 -11.87
N TYR A 389 13.96 -0.04 -12.39
CA TYR A 389 13.76 1.30 -12.93
C TYR A 389 13.24 1.19 -14.37
N VAL A 390 11.99 1.61 -14.56
CA VAL A 390 11.33 1.64 -15.86
C VAL A 390 11.63 2.98 -16.54
N PRO A 391 12.24 2.99 -17.74
CA PRO A 391 12.55 4.20 -18.48
C PRO A 391 11.34 4.70 -19.27
N THR A 392 11.37 5.96 -19.69
CA THR A 392 10.23 6.62 -20.37
C THR A 392 9.80 5.94 -21.67
N TRP A 393 10.70 5.33 -22.43
CA TRP A 393 10.36 4.57 -23.65
C TRP A 393 9.65 3.23 -23.38
N GLN A 394 9.44 2.87 -22.11
CA GLN A 394 8.63 1.73 -21.69
C GLN A 394 7.33 2.16 -20.98
N PHE A 395 6.95 3.44 -21.01
CA PHE A 395 5.77 3.92 -20.27
C PHE A 395 4.44 3.46 -20.86
N ASP A 396 4.42 2.93 -22.08
CA ASP A 396 3.24 2.26 -22.66
C ASP A 396 2.95 0.89 -22.01
N LEU A 397 3.80 0.45 -21.07
CA LEU A 397 3.61 -0.83 -20.38
C LEU A 397 2.30 -0.81 -19.58
N PRO A 398 1.36 -1.74 -19.87
CA PRO A 398 0.14 -1.86 -19.09
C PRO A 398 0.46 -2.25 -17.65
N PHE A 399 -0.19 -1.60 -16.70
CA PHE A 399 -0.04 -1.87 -15.28
C PHE A 399 -0.77 -3.17 -14.90
N ASP A 400 -0.08 -4.29 -15.13
CA ASP A 400 -0.53 -5.64 -14.78
C ASP A 400 0.66 -6.57 -14.44
N TYR A 401 0.39 -7.69 -13.75
CA TYR A 401 1.45 -8.58 -13.26
C TYR A 401 2.27 -9.24 -14.38
N GLU A 402 1.62 -9.65 -15.47
CA GLU A 402 2.24 -10.41 -16.53
C GLU A 402 3.11 -9.53 -17.44
N SER A 403 2.62 -8.34 -17.80
CA SER A 403 3.37 -7.41 -18.65
C SER A 403 4.67 -6.92 -17.98
N PHE A 404 4.62 -6.59 -16.69
CA PHE A 404 5.82 -6.20 -15.95
C PHE A 404 6.81 -7.37 -15.79
N ALA A 405 6.32 -8.56 -15.47
CA ALA A 405 7.18 -9.74 -15.36
C ALA A 405 7.91 -10.06 -16.68
N ALA A 406 7.26 -9.84 -17.83
CA ALA A 406 7.86 -10.03 -19.15
C ALA A 406 9.00 -9.04 -19.47
N LYS A 407 9.19 -8.01 -18.64
CA LYS A 407 10.26 -7.01 -18.74
C LYS A 407 11.26 -7.08 -17.59
N ASP A 408 11.33 -8.22 -16.89
CA ASP A 408 12.14 -8.40 -15.68
C ASP A 408 11.85 -7.32 -14.60
N ALA A 409 10.61 -6.85 -14.57
CA ALA A 409 10.09 -5.89 -13.61
C ALA A 409 8.95 -6.53 -12.78
N LEU A 410 8.43 -5.79 -11.80
CA LEU A 410 7.29 -6.20 -11.00
C LEU A 410 6.46 -4.99 -10.60
N ILE A 411 5.14 -5.18 -10.47
CA ILE A 411 4.26 -4.12 -9.95
C ILE A 411 4.28 -4.06 -8.41
N GLY A 412 4.65 -5.16 -7.75
CA GLY A 412 4.77 -5.22 -6.30
C GLY A 412 3.45 -4.90 -5.60
N HIS A 413 3.54 -3.98 -4.64
CA HIS A 413 2.41 -3.43 -3.91
C HIS A 413 1.71 -2.25 -4.63
N GLY A 414 2.08 -1.94 -5.88
CA GLY A 414 1.47 -0.85 -6.64
C GLY A 414 2.12 0.52 -6.41
N GLY A 415 3.24 0.56 -5.69
CA GLY A 415 4.02 1.78 -5.49
C GLY A 415 4.82 2.17 -6.73
N ILE A 416 4.79 3.46 -7.07
CA ILE A 416 5.51 4.11 -8.16
C ILE A 416 6.30 5.28 -7.58
N VAL A 417 7.62 5.24 -7.69
CA VAL A 417 8.50 6.34 -7.28
C VAL A 417 9.05 7.02 -8.53
N VAL A 418 8.69 8.28 -8.75
CA VAL A 418 9.07 9.06 -9.93
C VAL A 418 10.40 9.79 -9.71
N PHE A 419 11.29 9.71 -10.69
CA PHE A 419 12.59 10.39 -10.72
C PHE A 419 12.68 11.32 -11.93
N ASP A 420 13.21 12.53 -11.75
CA ASP A 420 13.50 13.45 -12.85
C ASP A 420 14.91 13.26 -13.42
N GLU A 421 15.25 14.02 -14.47
CA GLU A 421 16.55 13.98 -15.17
C GLU A 421 17.78 14.23 -14.27
N SER A 422 17.60 14.77 -13.06
CA SER A 422 18.72 14.98 -12.13
C SER A 422 19.12 13.76 -11.31
N ALA A 423 18.35 12.67 -11.42
CA ALA A 423 18.69 11.41 -10.77
C ALA A 423 19.96 10.79 -11.39
N ASP A 424 20.88 10.37 -10.53
CA ASP A 424 22.08 9.62 -10.87
C ASP A 424 21.83 8.12 -10.62
N MET A 425 21.67 7.37 -11.70
CA MET A 425 21.27 5.97 -11.68
C MET A 425 22.38 5.06 -11.16
N ALA A 426 23.65 5.48 -11.21
CA ALA A 426 24.74 4.77 -10.54
C ALA A 426 24.61 4.90 -9.02
N LYS A 427 24.27 6.09 -8.49
CA LYS A 427 23.93 6.22 -7.05
C LYS A 427 22.73 5.39 -6.65
N MET A 428 21.72 5.30 -7.52
CA MET A 428 20.54 4.48 -7.25
C MET A 428 20.86 2.97 -7.24
N ALA A 429 21.72 2.49 -8.14
CA ALA A 429 22.22 1.12 -8.11
C ALA A 429 23.06 0.83 -6.86
N ARG A 430 23.92 1.79 -6.45
CA ARG A 430 24.68 1.70 -5.20
C ARG A 430 23.75 1.61 -3.99
N PHE A 431 22.72 2.46 -3.93
CA PHE A 431 21.72 2.45 -2.86
C PHE A 431 21.00 1.10 -2.77
N ALA A 432 20.64 0.47 -3.88
CA ALA A 432 20.02 -0.85 -3.85
C ALA A 432 20.89 -1.92 -3.18
N MET A 433 22.21 -1.89 -3.43
CA MET A 433 23.16 -2.77 -2.75
C MET A 433 23.31 -2.43 -1.26
N GLU A 434 23.35 -1.13 -0.93
CA GLU A 434 23.42 -0.66 0.46
C GLU A 434 22.18 -1.08 1.26
N PHE A 435 20.99 -0.84 0.72
CA PHE A 435 19.71 -1.26 1.30
C PHE A 435 19.70 -2.77 1.59
N CYS A 436 20.11 -3.59 0.62
CA CYS A 436 20.23 -5.03 0.80
C CYS A 436 21.20 -5.41 1.93
N SER A 437 22.31 -4.68 2.07
CA SER A 437 23.32 -4.94 3.11
C SER A 437 22.81 -4.60 4.52
N VAL A 438 22.02 -3.53 4.64
CA VAL A 438 21.41 -3.10 5.91
C VAL A 438 20.28 -4.03 6.31
N GLU A 439 19.41 -4.38 5.37
CA GLU A 439 18.17 -5.13 5.65
C GLU A 439 18.35 -6.66 5.62
N SER A 440 19.56 -7.15 5.34
CA SER A 440 19.82 -8.58 5.28
C SER A 440 19.56 -9.26 6.63
N CYS A 441 18.69 -10.27 6.67
CA CYS A 441 18.55 -11.13 7.87
C CYS A 441 19.84 -11.93 8.21
N GLY A 442 20.82 -11.92 7.29
CA GLY A 442 22.14 -12.50 7.48
C GLY A 442 22.29 -13.96 7.05
N LYS A 443 21.20 -14.60 6.61
CA LYS A 443 21.18 -16.05 6.34
C LYS A 443 21.94 -16.48 5.08
N CYS A 444 21.83 -15.72 3.98
CA CYS A 444 22.43 -16.08 2.69
C CYS A 444 23.73 -15.30 2.47
N THR A 445 24.82 -15.98 2.11
CA THR A 445 26.11 -15.31 1.84
C THR A 445 26.01 -14.26 0.71
N PRO A 446 25.35 -14.53 -0.44
CA PRO A 446 25.21 -13.52 -1.49
C PRO A 446 24.47 -12.26 -1.03
N CYS A 447 23.43 -12.39 -0.21
CA CYS A 447 22.70 -11.24 0.33
C CYS A 447 23.47 -10.51 1.43
N ARG A 448 24.12 -11.23 2.36
CA ARG A 448 24.78 -10.62 3.53
C ARG A 448 26.15 -10.00 3.19
N ILE A 449 26.93 -10.67 2.37
CA ILE A 449 28.30 -10.26 2.02
C ILE A 449 28.34 -9.70 0.61
N GLY A 450 27.65 -10.34 -0.33
CA GLY A 450 27.64 -9.92 -1.73
C GLY A 450 27.12 -8.49 -1.89
N SER A 451 26.06 -8.09 -1.20
CA SER A 451 25.55 -6.71 -1.20
C SER A 451 26.61 -5.69 -0.77
N THR A 452 27.32 -5.92 0.32
CA THR A 452 28.44 -5.06 0.76
C THR A 452 29.55 -4.99 -0.30
N ARG A 453 29.91 -6.12 -0.93
CA ARG A 453 30.85 -6.11 -2.05
C ARG A 453 30.31 -5.37 -3.27
N GLY A 454 29.00 -5.41 -3.49
CA GLY A 454 28.30 -4.63 -4.51
C GLY A 454 28.43 -3.13 -4.27
N VAL A 455 28.29 -2.66 -3.02
CA VAL A 455 28.55 -1.26 -2.66
C VAL A 455 29.99 -0.86 -2.98
N GLU A 456 30.97 -1.66 -2.53
CA GLU A 456 32.40 -1.42 -2.80
C GLU A 456 32.70 -1.39 -4.31
N LEU A 457 32.09 -2.27 -5.10
CA LEU A 457 32.23 -2.28 -6.56
C LEU A 457 31.62 -1.04 -7.20
N MET A 458 30.44 -0.63 -6.74
CA MET A 458 29.77 0.58 -7.22
C MET A 458 30.58 1.84 -6.93
N ASP A 459 31.16 1.95 -5.74
CA ASP A 459 32.05 3.07 -5.37
C ASP A 459 33.24 3.17 -6.34
N ARG A 460 33.86 2.04 -6.70
CA ARG A 460 34.96 1.99 -7.68
C ARG A 460 34.51 2.34 -9.10
N ILE A 461 33.34 1.86 -9.53
CA ILE A 461 32.75 2.18 -10.84
C ILE A 461 32.53 3.69 -10.98
N MET A 462 31.92 4.29 -9.95
CA MET A 462 31.64 5.72 -9.88
C MET A 462 32.94 6.56 -9.84
N ALA A 463 34.00 6.05 -9.20
CA ALA A 463 35.33 6.66 -9.22
C ALA A 463 36.10 6.47 -10.55
N GLY A 464 35.57 5.67 -11.50
CA GLY A 464 36.23 5.38 -12.78
C GLY A 464 37.36 4.35 -12.69
N GLU A 465 37.49 3.63 -11.59
CA GLU A 465 38.54 2.64 -11.39
C GLU A 465 38.18 1.34 -12.10
N ARG A 466 39.00 0.89 -13.08
CA ARG A 466 38.83 -0.38 -13.82
C ARG A 466 37.37 -0.67 -14.21
N ARG A 467 36.67 0.38 -14.68
CA ARG A 467 35.21 0.45 -14.82
C ARG A 467 34.60 -0.79 -15.49
N GLU A 468 35.09 -1.16 -16.67
CA GLU A 468 34.58 -2.31 -17.43
C GLU A 468 34.70 -3.64 -16.66
N ALA A 469 35.84 -3.88 -16.02
CA ALA A 469 36.06 -5.09 -15.23
C ALA A 469 35.18 -5.13 -13.97
N ASN A 470 34.97 -3.98 -13.32
CA ASN A 470 34.10 -3.88 -12.16
C ASN A 470 32.62 -4.04 -12.53
N LEU A 471 32.18 -3.49 -13.68
CA LEU A 471 30.82 -3.72 -14.20
C LEU A 471 30.56 -5.20 -14.50
N ALA A 472 31.51 -5.88 -15.14
CA ALA A 472 31.39 -7.33 -15.39
C ALA A 472 31.32 -8.14 -14.07
N THR A 473 32.13 -7.76 -13.08
CA THR A 473 32.10 -8.39 -11.74
C THR A 473 30.78 -8.12 -11.02
N LEU A 474 30.23 -6.92 -11.15
CA LEU A 474 28.93 -6.56 -10.60
C LEU A 474 27.80 -7.37 -11.24
N THR A 475 27.83 -7.57 -12.56
CA THR A 475 26.86 -8.43 -13.25
C THR A 475 26.93 -9.88 -12.77
N ASP A 476 28.13 -10.43 -12.58
CA ASP A 476 28.32 -11.79 -12.02
C ASP A 476 27.82 -11.91 -10.57
N LEU A 477 28.09 -10.89 -9.75
CA LEU A 477 27.55 -10.80 -8.39
C LEU A 477 26.01 -10.76 -8.40
N CYS A 478 25.42 -9.94 -9.27
CA CYS A 478 23.96 -9.88 -9.44
C CYS A 478 23.37 -11.25 -9.78
N GLN A 479 24.02 -12.01 -10.67
CA GLN A 479 23.57 -13.36 -11.00
C GLN A 479 23.70 -14.32 -9.81
N THR A 480 24.80 -14.22 -9.06
CA THR A 480 24.99 -14.98 -7.82
C THR A 480 23.91 -14.66 -6.78
N MET A 481 23.52 -13.40 -6.65
CA MET A 481 22.45 -12.98 -5.74
C MET A 481 21.07 -13.51 -6.19
N LYS A 482 20.75 -13.42 -7.49
CA LYS A 482 19.50 -13.98 -8.06
C LYS A 482 19.33 -15.47 -7.76
N LEU A 483 20.39 -16.25 -7.96
CA LEU A 483 20.34 -17.71 -7.85
C LEU A 483 20.62 -18.24 -6.42
N GLY A 484 21.40 -17.50 -5.63
CA GLY A 484 21.91 -17.95 -4.33
C GLY A 484 21.21 -17.35 -3.11
N SER A 485 20.06 -16.68 -3.30
CA SER A 485 19.28 -16.06 -2.21
C SER A 485 18.02 -16.85 -1.88
N LEU A 486 17.76 -17.06 -0.59
CA LEU A 486 16.57 -17.79 -0.11
C LEU A 486 15.27 -16.98 -0.20
N CYS A 487 15.35 -15.65 -0.30
CA CYS A 487 14.19 -14.77 -0.40
C CYS A 487 14.41 -13.64 -1.42
N ALA A 488 13.32 -12.91 -1.68
CA ALA A 488 13.28 -11.82 -2.63
C ALA A 488 14.22 -10.66 -2.30
N LEU A 489 14.53 -10.37 -1.03
CA LEU A 489 15.48 -9.30 -0.69
C LEU A 489 16.79 -9.49 -1.44
N GLY A 490 17.50 -10.60 -1.20
CA GLY A 490 18.73 -10.89 -1.95
C GLY A 490 18.48 -11.19 -3.42
N GLY A 491 17.39 -11.92 -3.75
CA GLY A 491 17.13 -12.38 -5.11
C GLY A 491 16.74 -11.26 -6.08
N PHE A 492 16.10 -10.19 -5.59
CA PHE A 492 15.57 -9.09 -6.41
C PHE A 492 16.35 -7.78 -6.23
N THR A 493 17.25 -7.62 -5.24
CA THR A 493 18.23 -6.51 -5.26
C THR A 493 18.93 -6.32 -6.62
N PRO A 494 19.23 -7.38 -7.39
CA PRO A 494 19.75 -7.23 -8.74
C PRO A 494 18.85 -6.49 -9.74
N TYR A 495 17.53 -6.41 -9.54
CA TYR A 495 16.61 -5.78 -10.50
C TYR A 495 16.82 -4.26 -10.66
N PRO A 496 16.82 -3.44 -9.58
CA PRO A 496 17.15 -2.02 -9.69
C PRO A 496 18.58 -1.80 -10.21
N VAL A 497 19.55 -2.65 -9.83
CA VAL A 497 20.95 -2.51 -10.27
C VAL A 497 21.09 -2.76 -11.77
N LEU A 498 20.57 -3.89 -12.26
CA LEU A 498 20.70 -4.27 -13.66
C LEU A 498 19.86 -3.39 -14.57
N SER A 499 18.65 -2.99 -14.15
CA SER A 499 17.83 -2.05 -14.93
C SER A 499 18.50 -0.67 -15.01
N ALA A 500 19.08 -0.17 -13.93
CA ALA A 500 19.85 1.08 -13.96
C ALA A 500 21.03 0.99 -14.95
N MET A 501 21.82 -0.08 -14.87
CA MET A 501 22.96 -0.30 -15.77
C MET A 501 22.56 -0.44 -17.25
N ASN A 502 21.47 -1.16 -17.52
CA ASN A 502 21.03 -1.45 -18.89
C ASN A 502 20.31 -0.28 -19.54
N HIS A 503 19.49 0.45 -18.78
CA HIS A 503 18.66 1.53 -19.30
C HIS A 503 19.39 2.88 -19.28
N PHE A 504 20.34 3.10 -18.35
CA PHE A 504 21.02 4.38 -18.18
C PHE A 504 22.55 4.20 -18.11
N PRO A 505 23.20 3.53 -19.09
CA PRO A 505 24.62 3.24 -19.05
C PRO A 505 25.52 4.49 -19.00
N GLU A 506 25.02 5.64 -19.45
CA GLU A 506 25.69 6.93 -19.39
C GLU A 506 26.02 7.36 -17.95
N ASP A 507 25.16 7.04 -16.98
CA ASP A 507 25.39 7.34 -15.56
C ASP A 507 26.50 6.46 -14.96
N PHE A 508 26.82 5.34 -15.63
CA PHE A 508 27.93 4.46 -15.27
C PHE A 508 29.20 4.78 -16.07
N GLY A 509 29.19 5.89 -16.83
CA GLY A 509 30.34 6.40 -17.57
C GLY A 509 30.50 5.83 -18.98
N ALA A 510 29.45 5.25 -19.56
CA ALA A 510 29.38 5.01 -21.00
C ALA A 510 29.20 6.34 -21.77
N PRO A 511 29.60 6.43 -23.05
CA PRO A 511 29.28 7.60 -23.87
C PRO A 511 27.76 7.78 -23.97
N PRO A 512 27.23 9.02 -24.01
CA PRO A 512 25.80 9.26 -24.12
C PRO A 512 25.22 8.54 -25.33
N HIS A 513 24.13 7.80 -25.13
CA HIS A 513 23.40 7.20 -26.24
C HIS A 513 22.77 8.34 -27.05
N ARG A 514 23.27 8.60 -28.26
CA ARG A 514 22.51 9.41 -29.22
C ARG A 514 21.30 8.58 -29.61
N LEU A 515 20.14 8.88 -29.04
CA LEU A 515 18.88 8.47 -29.65
C LEU A 515 18.87 9.12 -31.03
N GLU A 516 19.10 8.33 -32.08
CA GLU A 516 18.75 8.76 -33.44
C GLU A 516 17.27 9.13 -33.37
N ALA A 517 16.97 10.40 -33.60
CA ALA A 517 15.60 10.89 -33.65
C ALA A 517 14.87 10.04 -34.70
N ALA A 518 13.88 9.27 -34.27
CA ALA A 518 12.94 8.66 -35.18
C ALA A 518 12.17 9.82 -35.84
N GLU A 519 12.39 10.00 -37.15
CA GLU A 519 11.60 10.89 -38.03
C GLU A 519 10.13 10.47 -38.08
#